data_AF-A0A7I8EVE7-F1
#
_entry.id   AF-A0A7I8EVE7-F1
#
_cell.length_a   1.000
_cell.length_b   1.000
_cell.length_c   1.000
_cell.angle_alpha   90.00
_cell.angle_beta   90.00
_cell.angle_gamma   90.00
#
_symmetry.space_group_name_H-M   'P 1'
#
loop_
_entity.id
_entity.type
_entity.pdbx_description
1 polymer ?
#
loop_
_entity_poly.entity_id
_entity_poly.type
_entity_poly.pdbx_seq_one_letter_code
_entity_poly.pdbx_strand_id
1 'polypeptide(L)' 'MKTTEQEPTTDIDQQLVRELKDGDIHPTTARIIELIGKNSRMTDEEIAQELDLKNAQIAHGWRVVAEETLNERKWK' A
#
# COMPACT_ATOMS: atom_id res chain seq x y z
N MET A 1 -30.65 -22.60 -9.39
CA MET A 1 -29.21 -22.35 -9.65
C MET A 1 -28.83 -21.13 -8.84
N LYS A 2 -27.97 -21.27 -7.82
CA LYS A 2 -27.51 -20.15 -7.00
C LYS A 2 -26.15 -19.71 -7.57
N THR A 3 -26.16 -18.69 -8.41
CA THR A 3 -24.93 -18.04 -8.86
C THR A 3 -24.40 -17.24 -7.66
N THR A 4 -23.25 -17.66 -7.15
CA THR A 4 -22.53 -16.94 -6.10
C THR A 4 -21.65 -15.94 -6.81
N GLU A 5 -22.06 -14.68 -6.85
CA GLU A 5 -21.21 -13.57 -7.28
C GLU A 5 -20.27 -13.25 -6.11
N GLN A 6 -19.06 -13.80 -6.15
CA GLN A 6 -17.96 -13.40 -5.28
C GLN A 6 -17.29 -12.16 -5.88
N GLU A 7 -17.40 -11.04 -5.17
CA GLU A 7 -16.60 -9.84 -5.41
C GLU A 7 -15.11 -10.16 -5.22
N PRO A 8 -14.20 -9.83 -6.16
CA PRO A 8 -12.77 -9.88 -5.89
C PRO A 8 -12.33 -8.51 -5.38
N THR A 9 -12.78 -8.11 -4.20
CA THR A 9 -12.34 -6.86 -3.57
C THR A 9 -11.14 -7.14 -2.67
N THR A 10 -9.98 -6.69 -3.13
CA THR A 10 -8.86 -6.22 -2.31
C THR A 10 -8.03 -7.31 -1.63
N ASP A 11 -7.43 -8.20 -2.43
CA ASP A 11 -6.14 -8.80 -2.07
C ASP A 11 -5.07 -7.88 -2.67
N ILE A 12 -4.62 -6.86 -1.92
CA ILE A 12 -3.35 -6.23 -2.26
C ILE A 12 -2.31 -7.32 -2.00
N ASP A 13 -1.91 -7.98 -3.08
CA ASP A 13 -0.99 -9.11 -3.16
C ASP A 13 0.08 -9.05 -2.07
N GLN A 14 -0.08 -9.85 -1.02
CA GLN A 14 0.95 -10.05 0.01
C GLN A 14 2.28 -10.53 -0.59
N GLN A 15 2.23 -11.08 -1.81
CA GLN A 15 3.38 -11.48 -2.61
C GLN A 15 4.18 -10.26 -3.11
N LEU A 16 3.51 -9.20 -3.58
CA LEU A 16 4.18 -7.95 -3.97
C LEU A 16 4.93 -7.36 -2.79
N VAL A 17 4.32 -7.35 -1.59
CA VAL A 17 4.94 -6.82 -0.36
C VAL A 17 6.28 -7.51 -0.04
N ARG A 18 6.40 -8.82 -0.31
CA ARG A 18 7.65 -9.57 -0.10
C ARG A 18 8.76 -9.21 -1.09
N GLU A 19 8.40 -8.87 -2.32
CA GLU A 19 9.35 -8.52 -3.40
C GLU A 19 9.85 -7.06 -3.33
N LEU A 20 9.28 -6.22 -2.47
CA LEU A 20 9.73 -4.82 -2.27
C LEU A 20 11.03 -4.71 -1.46
N LYS A 21 11.57 -5.82 -0.95
CA LYS A 21 12.84 -5.86 -0.21
C LYS A 21 14.08 -5.69 -1.10
N ASP A 22 13.92 -5.78 -2.41
CA ASP A 22 15.00 -5.56 -3.37
C ASP A 22 15.19 -4.06 -3.63
N GLY A 23 16.06 -3.44 -2.84
CA GLY A 23 16.97 -2.31 -3.16
C GLY A 23 16.48 -0.98 -3.74
N ASP A 24 15.38 -0.96 -4.49
CA ASP A 24 15.02 0.14 -5.40
C ASP A 24 13.94 1.08 -4.86
N ILE A 25 13.38 0.78 -3.68
CA ILE A 25 12.25 1.51 -3.13
C ILE A 25 12.64 2.20 -1.84
N HIS A 26 12.26 3.47 -1.73
CA HIS A 26 12.51 4.26 -0.52
C HIS A 26 11.86 3.56 0.70
N PRO A 27 12.55 3.47 1.86
CA PRO A 27 12.05 2.72 3.02
C PRO A 27 10.69 3.21 3.51
N THR A 28 10.42 4.52 3.44
CA THR A 28 9.09 5.08 3.76
C THR A 28 8.01 4.56 2.83
N THR A 29 8.28 4.50 1.53
CA THR A 29 7.35 3.94 0.53
C THR A 29 7.08 2.46 0.83
N ALA A 30 8.12 1.67 1.09
CA ALA A 30 7.96 0.25 1.43
C ALA A 30 7.12 0.05 2.70
N ARG A 31 7.34 0.88 3.72
CA ARG A 31 6.54 0.86 4.96
C ARG A 31 5.08 1.22 4.73
N ILE A 32 4.78 2.22 3.90
CA ILE A 32 3.39 2.55 3.57
C ILE A 32 2.74 1.40 2.80
N ILE A 33 3.46 0.78 1.86
CA ILE A 33 2.95 -0.40 1.14
C ILE A 33 2.61 -1.54 2.11
N GLU A 34 3.47 -1.79 3.11
CA GLU A 34 3.17 -2.76 4.18
C GLU A 34 1.90 -2.38 4.97
N LEU A 35 1.72 -1.10 5.31
CA LEU A 35 0.55 -0.62 6.07
C LEU A 35 -0.74 -0.74 5.28
N ILE A 36 -0.78 -0.24 4.04
CA ILE A 36 -1.97 -0.33 3.18
C ILE A 36 -2.26 -1.78 2.76
N GLY A 37 -1.24 -2.62 2.65
CA GLY A 37 -1.40 -4.06 2.41
C GLY A 37 -2.03 -4.79 3.59
N LYS A 38 -1.75 -4.37 4.84
CA LYS A 38 -2.40 -4.92 6.05
C LYS A 38 -3.80 -4.34 6.26
N ASN A 39 -3.99 -3.05 5.99
CA ASN A 39 -5.27 -2.36 6.14
C ASN A 39 -5.41 -1.28 5.06
N SER A 40 -6.14 -1.63 3.99
CA SER A 40 -6.34 -0.73 2.84
C SER A 40 -7.20 0.49 3.14
N ARG A 41 -7.83 0.55 4.33
CA ARG A 41 -8.70 1.65 4.75
C ARG A 41 -8.01 2.65 5.68
N MET A 42 -6.71 2.49 5.93
CA MET A 42 -5.97 3.47 6.75
C MET A 42 -6.07 4.86 6.14
N THR A 43 -6.33 5.85 7.01
CA THR A 43 -6.31 7.26 6.62
C THR A 43 -4.89 7.79 6.60
N ASP A 44 -4.69 8.94 5.95
CA ASP A 44 -3.37 9.56 5.86
C ASP A 44 -2.90 10.07 7.24
N GLU A 45 -3.82 10.42 8.14
CA GLU A 45 -3.53 10.72 9.54
C GLU A 45 -3.02 9.48 10.30
N GLU A 46 -3.68 8.33 10.13
CA GLU A 46 -3.26 7.08 10.77
C GLU A 46 -1.89 6.63 10.26
N ILE A 47 -1.64 6.76 8.94
CA ILE A 47 -0.33 6.48 8.35
C ILE A 47 0.72 7.46 8.89
N ALA A 48 0.39 8.74 9.03
CA ALA A 48 1.31 9.72 9.58
C ALA A 48 1.68 9.40 11.03
N GLN A 49 0.71 8.97 11.84
CA GLN A 49 0.93 8.57 13.23
C GLN A 49 1.80 7.30 13.33
N GLU A 50 1.48 6.28 12.54
CA GLU A 50 2.18 5.00 12.57
C GLU A 50 3.64 5.11 12.09
N LEU A 51 3.92 6.05 11.18
CA LEU A 51 5.25 6.28 10.60
C LEU A 51 5.99 7.49 11.18
N ASP A 52 5.46 8.11 12.24
CA ASP A 52 6.00 9.33 12.87
C ASP A 52 6.28 10.45 11.85
N LEU A 53 5.37 10.63 10.89
CA LEU A 53 5.44 11.69 9.88
C LEU A 53 4.85 12.99 10.44
N LYS A 54 5.39 14.11 9.95
CA LYS A 54 5.05 15.45 10.43
C LYS A 54 3.55 15.81 10.32
N ASN A 55 2.86 15.32 9.29
CA ASN A 55 1.44 15.56 9.05
C ASN A 55 0.86 14.60 8.00
N ALA A 56 -0.47 14.61 7.88
CA ALA A 56 -1.21 13.83 6.90
C ALA A 56 -0.84 14.17 5.45
N GLN A 57 -0.50 15.42 5.11
CA GLN A 57 -0.09 15.76 3.74
C GLN A 57 1.20 15.04 3.31
N ILE A 58 2.17 14.90 4.21
CA ILE A 58 3.39 14.15 3.91
C ILE A 58 3.08 12.66 3.75
N ALA A 59 2.23 12.10 4.62
CA ALA A 59 1.79 10.71 4.50
C ALA A 59 1.06 10.47 3.16
N HIS A 60 0.18 11.40 2.76
CA HIS A 60 -0.51 11.36 1.48
C HIS A 60 0.48 11.34 0.30
N GLY A 61 1.49 12.22 0.30
CA GLY A 61 2.50 12.24 -0.76
C GLY A 61 3.24 10.90 -0.88
N TRP A 62 3.63 10.30 0.24
CA TRP A 62 4.26 8.97 0.23
C TRP A 62 3.29 7.85 -0.15
N ARG A 63 2.01 7.97 0.19
CA ARG A 63 0.96 7.03 -0.21
C ARG A 63 0.77 7.00 -1.71
N VAL A 64 0.73 8.17 -2.36
CA VAL A 64 0.66 8.24 -3.83
C VAL A 64 1.85 7.52 -4.46
N VAL A 65 3.07 7.78 -4.00
CA VAL A 65 4.28 7.08 -4.49
C VAL A 65 4.19 5.57 -4.26
N ALA A 66 3.66 5.14 -3.12
CA ALA A 66 3.45 3.73 -2.80
C ALA A 66 2.43 3.06 -3.75
N GLU A 67 1.31 3.72 -4.02
CA GLU A 67 0.28 3.25 -4.96
C GLU A 67 0.81 3.18 -6.40
N GLU A 68 1.57 4.19 -6.85
CA GLU A 68 2.24 4.17 -8.16
C GLU A 68 3.24 3.02 -8.27
N THR A 69 4.06 2.81 -7.23
CA THR A 69 5.03 1.70 -7.18
C THR A 69 4.33 0.33 -7.29
N LEU A 70 3.19 0.16 -6.61
CA LEU A 70 2.38 -1.05 -6.70
C LEU A 70 1.80 -1.23 -8.11
N ASN A 71 1.30 -0.14 -8.73
CA ASN A 71 0.72 -0.18 -10.07
C ASN A 71 1.76 -0.52 -11.15
N GLU A 72 2.94 0.09 -11.12
CA GLU A 72 4.03 -0.21 -12.06
C GLU A 72 4.47 -1.67 -11.99
N ARG A 73 4.48 -2.26 -10.78
CA ARG A 73 4.85 -3.67 -10.60
C ARG A 73 3.75 -4.65 -11.02
N LYS A 74 2.47 -4.30 -10.89
CA LYS A 74 1.35 -5.14 -11.40
C LYS A 74 1.34 -5.28 -12.93
N TRP A 75 2.01 -4.38 -13.65
CA TRP A 75 2.05 -4.34 -15.10
C TRP A 75 3.33 -4.98 -15.69
N LYS A 76 4.25 -5.46 -14.84
CA LYS A 76 5.41 -6.26 -15.23
C LYS A 76 5.10 -7.75 -15.15
#